data_AF-A0A3Z6QU10-F1
#
_entry.id   AF-A0A3Z6QU10-F1
#
_cell.length_a   1.000
_cell.length_b   1.000
_cell.length_c   1.000
_cell.angle_alpha   90.00
_cell.angle_beta   90.00
_cell.angle_gamma   90.00
#
_symmetry.space_group_name_H-M   'P 1'
#
loop_
_entity.id
_entity.type
_entity.pdbx_description
1 polymer ?
#
loop_
_entity_poly.entity_id
_entity_poly.type
_entity_poly.pdbx_seq_one_letter_code
_entity_poly.pdbx_strand_id
1 'polypeptide(L)'
;MKDFFGWRRPDGKVGIRNLVLILPSVACAAETCAQISRQVKGTVHIPNQNGCGQTEGDLKITQDVLSGLAANPNVYGTILVGLGCENNQVDIMEKLIRERTNKPLRKLT
;
A
#
# COMPACT_ATOMS: atom_id res chain seq x y z
N MET A 1 -17.27 -5.77 29.08
CA MET A 1 -16.62 -5.65 27.77
C MET A 1 -16.17 -4.20 27.63
N LYS A 2 -14.92 -3.92 27.23
CA LYS A 2 -14.45 -2.53 27.03
C LYS A 2 -14.49 -2.24 25.53
N ASP A 3 -15.39 -1.35 25.14
CA ASP A 3 -15.51 -0.91 23.75
C ASP A 3 -14.56 0.26 23.47
N PHE A 4 -14.23 0.49 22.20
CA PHE A 4 -13.45 1.63 21.75
C PHE A 4 -13.98 2.19 20.44
N PHE A 5 -13.74 3.47 20.18
CA PHE A 5 -14.08 4.10 18.90
C PHE A 5 -13.07 3.69 17.83
N GLY A 6 -13.55 3.00 16.78
CA GLY A 6 -12.71 2.49 15.70
C GLY A 6 -13.37 2.59 14.33
N TRP A 7 -12.54 2.55 13.29
CA TRP A 7 -12.94 2.59 11.89
C TRP A 7 -13.12 1.17 11.37
N ARG A 8 -14.39 0.76 11.19
CA ARG A 8 -14.73 -0.54 10.57
C ARG A 8 -14.35 -0.55 9.09
N ARG A 9 -13.82 -1.67 8.62
CA ARG A 9 -13.41 -1.89 7.23
C ARG A 9 -14.35 -2.88 6.52
N PRO A 10 -14.44 -2.85 5.19
CA PRO A 10 -15.26 -3.81 4.43
C PRO A 10 -14.79 -5.28 4.55
N ASP A 11 -13.57 -5.52 5.05
CA ASP A 11 -13.02 -6.86 5.33
C ASP A 11 -13.27 -7.31 6.78
N GLY A 12 -14.09 -6.56 7.53
CA GLY A 12 -14.46 -6.87 8.92
C GLY A 12 -13.45 -6.43 9.98
N LYS A 13 -12.24 -6.01 9.58
CA LYS A 13 -11.22 -5.52 10.53
C LYS A 13 -11.55 -4.11 11.03
N VAL A 14 -10.94 -3.70 12.14
CA VAL A 14 -11.15 -2.38 12.76
C VAL A 14 -9.81 -1.70 13.02
N GLY A 15 -9.66 -0.47 12.53
CA GLY A 15 -8.48 0.37 12.78
C GLY A 15 -8.75 1.48 13.78
N ILE A 16 -7.70 1.96 14.45
CA ILE A 16 -7.75 3.13 15.34
C ILE A 16 -7.41 4.44 14.59
N ARG A 17 -6.99 4.36 13.33
CA ARG A 17 -6.73 5.49 12.43
C ARG A 17 -7.46 5.32 11.10
N ASN A 18 -7.60 6.40 10.34
CA ASN A 18 -8.26 6.42 9.04
C ASN A 18 -7.38 7.07 7.98
N LEU A 19 -6.34 6.35 7.53
CA LEU A 19 -5.34 6.86 6.61
C LEU A 19 -5.56 6.34 5.20
N VAL A 20 -5.20 7.13 4.19
CA VAL A 20 -5.02 6.65 2.82
C VAL A 20 -3.54 6.39 2.57
N LEU A 21 -3.18 5.18 2.15
CA LEU A 21 -1.79 4.81 1.89
C LEU A 21 -1.41 5.18 0.45
N ILE A 22 -0.36 5.97 0.27
CA ILE A 22 0.30 6.17 -1.04
C ILE A 22 1.49 5.21 -1.10
N LEU A 23 1.36 4.16 -1.91
CA LEU A 23 2.25 3.02 -1.93
C LEU A 23 3.05 2.96 -3.24
N PRO A 24 4.37 3.17 -3.23
CA PRO A 24 5.20 2.95 -4.41
C PRO A 24 5.41 1.45 -4.68
N SER A 25 5.30 1.03 -5.94
CA SER A 25 5.64 -0.34 -6.38
C SER A 25 7.15 -0.60 -6.38
N VAL A 26 7.96 0.46 -6.53
CA VAL A 26 9.42 0.44 -6.68
C VAL A 26 10.08 1.67 -6.04
N ALA A 27 11.35 1.58 -5.65
CA ALA A 27 12.11 2.68 -5.06
C ALA A 27 12.09 3.98 -5.89
N CYS A 28 12.15 3.90 -7.22
CA CYS A 28 12.13 5.07 -8.11
C CYS A 28 10.82 5.89 -7.99
N ALA A 29 9.71 5.29 -7.54
CA ALA A 29 8.44 5.97 -7.35
C ALA A 29 8.29 6.60 -5.95
N ALA A 30 9.21 6.33 -5.01
CA ALA A 30 9.05 6.70 -3.61
C ALA A 30 8.97 8.21 -3.36
N GLU A 31 9.80 9.03 -4.04
CA GLU A 31 9.75 10.48 -3.86
C GLU A 31 8.45 11.06 -4.44
N THR A 32 7.98 10.56 -5.58
CA THR A 32 6.68 10.96 -6.14
C THR A 32 5.55 10.69 -5.13
N CYS A 33 5.54 9.51 -4.51
CA CYS A 33 4.58 9.17 -3.45
C CYS A 33 4.69 10.09 -2.22
N ALA A 34 5.90 10.45 -1.82
CA ALA A 34 6.14 11.38 -0.73
C ALA A 34 5.57 12.79 -1.05
N GLN A 35 5.79 13.28 -2.27
CA GLN A 35 5.26 14.57 -2.73
C GLN A 35 3.73 14.59 -2.78
N ILE A 36 3.09 13.51 -3.24
CA ILE A 36 1.62 13.36 -3.17
C ILE A 36 1.15 13.45 -1.73
N SER A 37 1.79 12.70 -0.82
CA SER A 37 1.37 12.66 0.58
C SER A 37 1.63 13.98 1.34
N ARG A 38 2.56 14.82 0.89
CA ARG A 38 2.76 16.17 1.46
C ARG A 38 1.64 17.14 1.10
N GLN A 39 0.97 16.92 -0.03
CA GLN A 39 -0.07 17.81 -0.54
C GLN A 39 -1.49 17.44 -0.10
N VAL A 40 -1.72 16.16 0.23
CA VAL A 40 -3.05 15.66 0.57
C VAL A 40 -3.14 15.32 2.07
N LYS A 41 -4.00 15.99 2.81
CA LYS A 41 -4.21 15.69 4.23
C LYS A 41 -4.88 14.32 4.42
N GLY A 42 -4.46 13.58 5.46
CA GLY A 42 -5.02 12.27 5.79
C GLY A 42 -4.40 11.11 5.00
N THR A 43 -3.43 11.38 4.14
CA THR A 43 -2.61 10.33 3.52
C THR A 43 -1.37 10.02 4.35
N VAL A 44 -0.81 8.84 4.13
CA VAL A 44 0.51 8.45 4.62
C VAL A 44 1.28 7.80 3.48
N HIS A 45 2.57 8.11 3.40
CA HIS A 45 3.51 7.45 2.50
C HIS A 45 4.41 6.52 3.31
N ILE A 46 4.60 5.31 2.82
CA ILE A 46 5.62 4.38 3.32
C ILE A 46 6.54 4.04 2.14
N PRO A 47 7.83 4.39 2.20
CA PRO A 47 8.74 4.16 1.09
C PRO A 47 8.98 2.66 0.89
N ASN A 48 8.83 2.20 -0.34
CA ASN A 48 9.51 0.99 -0.79
C ASN A 48 10.96 1.37 -1.11
N GLN A 49 11.92 0.80 -0.40
CA GLN A 49 13.35 1.09 -0.63
C GLN A 49 13.98 0.15 -1.67
N ASN A 50 13.23 -0.85 -2.15
CA ASN A 50 13.76 -1.88 -3.02
C ASN A 50 13.55 -1.53 -4.50
N GLY A 51 14.63 -1.63 -5.27
CA GLY A 51 14.64 -1.44 -6.72
C GLY A 51 14.36 -2.72 -7.50
N CYS A 52 14.61 -2.70 -8.81
CA CYS A 52 14.34 -3.84 -9.69
C CYS A 52 15.38 -4.98 -9.60
N GLY A 53 16.56 -4.73 -9.03
CA GLY A 53 17.63 -5.73 -8.90
C GLY A 53 17.41 -6.80 -7.82
N GLN A 54 16.17 -7.00 -7.37
CA GLN A 54 15.83 -8.02 -6.38
C GLN A 54 15.88 -9.42 -6.98
N THR A 55 16.31 -10.40 -6.20
CA THR A 55 16.08 -11.81 -6.54
C THR A 55 14.59 -12.14 -6.40
N GLU A 56 14.14 -13.28 -6.93
CA GLU A 56 12.75 -13.73 -6.80
C GLU A 56 12.32 -13.86 -5.32
N GLY A 57 13.19 -14.40 -4.47
CA GLY A 57 12.94 -14.53 -3.04
C GLY A 57 12.78 -13.17 -2.34
N ASP A 58 13.67 -12.22 -2.64
CA ASP A 58 13.60 -10.87 -2.08
C ASP A 58 12.34 -10.13 -2.54
N LEU A 59 12.02 -10.25 -3.84
CA LEU A 59 10.84 -9.64 -4.42
C LEU A 59 9.57 -10.14 -3.75
N LYS A 60 9.47 -11.45 -3.47
CA LYS A 60 8.34 -12.03 -2.75
C LYS A 60 8.18 -11.44 -1.34
N ILE A 61 9.28 -11.30 -0.60
CA ILE A 61 9.25 -10.67 0.74
C ILE A 61 8.78 -9.21 0.63
N THR A 62 9.29 -8.46 -0.34
CA THR A 62 8.85 -7.08 -0.60
C THR A 62 7.35 -7.03 -0.90
N GLN A 63 6.86 -7.89 -1.78
CA GLN A 63 5.45 -7.98 -2.13
C GLN A 63 4.57 -8.32 -0.92
N ASP A 64 5.00 -9.25 -0.06
CA ASP A 64 4.29 -9.63 1.16
C ASP A 64 4.21 -8.48 2.18
N VAL A 65 5.27 -7.69 2.30
CA VAL A 65 5.30 -6.49 3.15
C VAL A 65 4.37 -5.41 2.59
N LEU A 66 4.52 -5.06 1.31
CA LEU A 66 3.73 -3.98 0.69
C LEU A 66 2.23 -4.31 0.68
N SER A 67 1.87 -5.56 0.37
CA SER A 67 0.48 -6.00 0.41
C SER A 67 -0.08 -6.07 1.85
N GLY A 68 0.75 -6.43 2.83
CA GLY A 68 0.41 -6.36 4.26
C GLY A 68 0.15 -4.93 4.74
N LEU A 69 0.95 -3.96 4.30
CA LEU A 69 0.74 -2.54 4.61
C LEU A 69 -0.60 -2.04 4.05
N ALA A 70 -0.92 -2.36 2.80
CA ALA A 70 -2.21 -2.02 2.20
C ALA A 70 -3.39 -2.67 2.93
N ALA A 71 -3.21 -3.88 3.46
CA ALA A 71 -4.22 -4.61 4.23
C ALA A 71 -4.36 -4.16 5.71
N ASN A 72 -3.47 -3.29 6.21
CA ASN A 72 -3.49 -2.83 7.61
C ASN A 72 -4.84 -2.14 7.96
N PRO A 73 -5.50 -2.45 9.11
CA PRO A 73 -6.78 -1.83 9.45
C PRO A 73 -6.76 -0.31 9.62
N ASN A 74 -5.59 0.29 9.89
CA ASN A 74 -5.42 1.74 9.96
C ASN A 74 -5.43 2.42 8.59
N VAL A 75 -5.30 1.65 7.51
CA VAL A 75 -5.42 2.10 6.13
C VAL A 75 -6.85 1.89 5.66
N TYR A 76 -7.55 2.96 5.30
CA TYR A 76 -8.86 2.95 4.65
C TYR A 76 -8.77 2.43 3.22
N GLY A 77 -7.82 2.96 2.45
CA GLY A 77 -7.62 2.61 1.05
C GLY A 77 -6.20 2.92 0.60
N THR A 78 -5.82 2.37 -0.54
CA THR A 78 -4.46 2.48 -1.07
C THR A 78 -4.46 3.05 -2.49
N ILE A 79 -3.55 3.98 -2.76
CA ILE A 79 -3.17 4.41 -4.10
C ILE A 79 -1.81 3.78 -4.39
N LEU A 80 -1.79 2.80 -5.28
CA LEU A 80 -0.60 2.10 -5.73
C LEU A 80 0.00 2.85 -6.92
N VAL A 81 1.25 3.28 -6.81
CA VAL A 81 1.94 4.10 -7.82
C VAL A 81 3.07 3.29 -8.44
N GLY A 82 3.03 3.12 -9.76
CA GLY A 82 4.08 2.50 -10.56
C GLY A 82 4.66 3.46 -11.59
N LEU A 83 5.80 3.08 -12.17
CA LEU A 83 6.43 3.80 -13.29
C LEU A 83 6.38 2.99 -14.60
N GLY A 84 6.00 1.72 -14.52
CA GLY A 84 5.84 0.80 -15.66
C GLY A 84 7.08 -0.02 -16.01
N CYS A 85 8.29 0.42 -15.63
CA CYS A 85 9.54 -0.30 -15.92
C CYS A 85 9.93 -1.32 -14.84
N GLU A 86 9.21 -1.38 -13.72
CA GLU A 86 9.60 -2.19 -12.57
C GLU A 86 9.30 -3.70 -12.70
N ASN A 87 10.12 -4.56 -12.10
CA ASN A 87 9.78 -5.99 -11.99
C ASN A 87 8.54 -6.23 -11.11
N ASN A 88 8.35 -5.39 -10.08
CA ASN A 88 7.19 -5.46 -9.20
C ASN A 88 5.99 -4.70 -9.80
N GLN A 89 5.43 -5.24 -10.88
CA GLN A 89 4.35 -4.59 -11.62
C GLN A 89 3.11 -4.32 -10.76
N VAL A 90 2.45 -3.18 -10.99
CA VAL A 90 1.29 -2.75 -10.21
C VAL A 90 0.10 -3.72 -10.29
N ASP A 91 -0.03 -4.45 -11.40
CA ASP A 91 -1.08 -5.47 -11.58
C ASP A 91 -0.87 -6.69 -10.67
N ILE A 92 0.39 -7.12 -10.54
CA ILE A 92 0.77 -8.20 -9.63
C ILE A 92 0.49 -7.77 -8.19
N MET A 93 0.93 -6.57 -7.83
CA MET A 93 0.69 -5.99 -6.50
C MET A 93 -0.79 -5.83 -6.19
N GLU A 94 -1.61 -5.39 -7.15
CA GLU A 94 -3.06 -5.31 -6.94
C GLU A 94 -3.65 -6.67 -6.61
N LYS A 95 -3.31 -7.72 -7.37
CA LYS A 95 -3.78 -9.08 -7.10
C LYS A 95 -3.44 -9.51 -5.66
N LEU A 96 -2.19 -9.33 -5.24
CA LEU A 96 -1.72 -9.70 -3.90
C LEU A 96 -2.41 -8.88 -2.79
N ILE A 97 -2.71 -7.60 -3.03
CA ILE A 97 -3.47 -6.78 -2.08
C ILE A 97 -4.92 -7.30 -1.97
N ARG A 98 -5.55 -7.64 -3.10
CA ARG A 98 -6.93 -8.14 -3.16
C ARG A 98 -7.11 -9.49 -2.47
N GLU A 99 -6.08 -10.34 -2.48
CA GLU A 99 -6.07 -11.59 -1.71
C GLU A 99 -6.14 -11.35 -0.19
N ARG A 100 -5.73 -10.16 0.29
CA ARG A 100 -5.64 -9.83 1.73
C ARG A 100 -6.75 -8.90 2.23
N THR A 101 -7.34 -8.09 1.35
CA THR A 101 -8.37 -7.11 1.72
C THR A 101 -9.24 -6.69 0.51
N ASN A 102 -10.49 -6.34 0.78
CA ASN A 102 -11.43 -5.78 -0.19
C ASN A 102 -11.59 -4.25 -0.08
N LYS A 103 -10.71 -3.58 0.68
CA LYS A 103 -10.69 -2.12 0.82
C LYS A 103 -10.49 -1.38 -0.53
N PRO A 104 -10.88 -0.09 -0.63
CA PRO A 104 -10.62 0.72 -1.81
C PRO A 104 -9.14 0.69 -2.24
N LEU A 105 -8.91 0.42 -3.52
CA LEU A 105 -7.60 0.38 -4.15
C LEU A 105 -7.69 1.06 -5.53
N ARG A 106 -6.71 1.88 -5.84
CA ARG A 106 -6.52 2.53 -7.15
C ARG A 106 -5.06 2.41 -7.56
N LYS A 107 -4.81 2.24 -8.86
CA LYS A 107 -3.48 2.21 -9.45
C LYS A 107 -3.26 3.49 -10.25
N LEU A 108 -2.03 4.01 -10.21
CA LEU A 108 -1.53 5.08 -11.05
C LEU A 108 -0.25 4.56 -11.72
N THR A 109 -0.21 4.58 -13.04
CA THR A 109 0.90 4.11 -13.87
C THR A 109 1.15 5.10 -15.00
#